data_AF-A0A539ENF9-F1
#
_entry.id   AF-A0A539ENF9-F1
#
_cell.length_a   1.000
_cell.length_b   1.000
_cell.length_c   1.000
_cell.angle_alpha   90.00
_cell.angle_beta   90.00
_cell.angle_gamma   90.00
#
_symmetry.space_group_name_H-M   'P 1'
#
loop_
_entity.id
_entity.type
_entity.pdbx_description
1 polymer ?
#
loop_
_entity_poly.entity_id
_entity_poly.type
_entity_poly.pdbx_seq_one_letter_code
_entity_poly.pdbx_strand_id
1 'polypeptide(L)'
;MTDQENRAEKFLTHAKAVIEGMTKPFREAKPQMWAAVVGPGGKAMGDDEKKARWRFYNLVAMTWWAVDGAKFAMPDEQFEAVTAVLERELLAWDPTALEALAELYKFIHGYDAAIEKLTEPDDNLGFLKQLIGTWVVWKLTNKAPLKDEATVAAVLGNVVHGCAVGYWSEPE
;
A
#
# COMPACT_ATOMS: atom_id res chain seq x y z
N MET A 1 -15.90 5.13 21.51
CA MET A 1 -15.20 5.34 20.23
C MET A 1 -14.89 6.82 20.13
N THR A 2 -13.62 7.17 20.07
CA THR A 2 -13.14 8.54 19.90
C THR A 2 -13.33 8.99 18.44
N ASP A 3 -13.29 10.30 18.19
CA ASP A 3 -13.39 10.83 16.81
C ASP A 3 -12.25 10.33 15.90
N GLN A 4 -11.10 10.01 16.50
CA GLN A 4 -9.93 9.47 15.81
C GLN A 4 -10.10 7.98 15.46
N GLU A 5 -10.61 7.17 16.40
CA GLU A 5 -10.99 5.78 16.12
C GLU A 5 -12.05 5.72 15.01
N ASN A 6 -13.04 6.63 15.07
CA ASN A 6 -14.05 6.79 14.03
C ASN A 6 -13.42 7.15 12.66
N ARG A 7 -12.37 7.99 12.64
CA ARG A 7 -11.67 8.37 11.41
C ARG A 7 -10.81 7.22 10.86
N ALA A 8 -10.14 6.45 11.71
CA ALA A 8 -9.42 5.25 11.30
C ALA A 8 -10.34 4.18 10.69
N GLU A 9 -11.50 3.92 11.32
CA GLU A 9 -12.50 2.99 10.79
C GLU A 9 -13.08 3.48 9.46
N LYS A 10 -13.37 4.78 9.35
CA LYS A 10 -13.83 5.39 8.08
C LYS A 10 -12.76 5.29 7.00
N PHE A 11 -11.49 5.48 7.32
CA PHE A 11 -10.38 5.33 6.37
C PHE A 11 -10.33 3.91 5.84
N LEU A 12 -10.31 2.91 6.72
CA LEU A 12 -10.24 1.51 6.31
C LEU A 12 -11.45 1.09 5.49
N THR A 13 -12.63 1.59 5.84
CA THR A 13 -13.86 1.40 5.06
C THR A 13 -13.74 2.03 3.67
N HIS A 14 -13.23 3.26 3.58
CA HIS A 14 -13.01 3.94 2.31
C HIS A 14 -11.94 3.25 1.46
N ALA A 15 -10.80 2.93 2.05
CA ALA A 15 -9.70 2.23 1.39
C ALA A 15 -10.16 0.89 0.84
N LYS A 16 -10.94 0.12 1.61
CA LYS A 16 -11.58 -1.10 1.14
C LYS A 16 -12.48 -0.87 -0.07
N ALA A 17 -13.39 0.12 -0.01
CA ALA A 17 -14.29 0.43 -1.11
C ALA A 17 -13.54 0.86 -2.39
N VAL A 18 -12.51 1.71 -2.24
CA VAL A 18 -11.63 2.15 -3.33
C VAL A 18 -10.93 0.95 -3.95
N ILE A 19 -10.30 0.11 -3.14
CA ILE A 19 -9.59 -1.08 -3.57
C ILE A 19 -10.51 -2.09 -4.27
N GLU A 20 -11.73 -2.25 -3.78
CA GLU A 20 -12.74 -3.10 -4.40
C GLU A 20 -13.17 -2.57 -5.78
N GLY A 21 -13.20 -1.24 -5.95
CA GLY A 21 -13.54 -0.52 -7.19
C GLY A 21 -12.38 -0.27 -8.16
N MET A 22 -11.12 -0.51 -7.76
CA MET A 22 -9.91 -0.29 -8.56
C MET A 22 -9.77 -1.30 -9.71
N THR A 23 -10.58 -1.13 -10.75
CA THR A 23 -10.53 -1.94 -11.98
C THR A 23 -9.49 -1.44 -12.97
N LYS A 24 -9.22 -0.14 -13.01
CA LYS A 24 -8.30 0.48 -13.98
C LYS A 24 -6.83 0.16 -13.68
N PRO A 25 -6.28 0.40 -12.47
CA PRO A 25 -4.90 0.01 -12.14
C PRO A 25 -4.68 -1.51 -12.19
N PHE A 26 -5.70 -2.31 -11.83
CA PHE A 26 -5.69 -3.77 -11.99
C PHE A 26 -5.55 -4.21 -13.46
N ARG A 27 -6.15 -3.47 -14.41
CA ARG A 27 -6.04 -3.71 -15.86
C ARG A 27 -4.80 -3.08 -16.49
N GLU A 28 -4.31 -1.97 -15.94
CA GLU A 28 -3.04 -1.33 -16.31
C GLU A 28 -1.83 -2.09 -15.77
N ALA A 29 -2.03 -2.92 -14.73
CA ALA A 29 -1.08 -3.94 -14.33
C ALA A 29 -0.87 -4.90 -15.52
N LYS A 30 0.22 -4.65 -16.21
CA LYS A 30 0.64 -5.31 -17.44
C LYS A 30 0.44 -6.84 -17.35
N PRO A 31 -0.13 -7.51 -18.37
CA PRO A 31 -0.28 -8.98 -18.40
C PRO A 31 1.02 -9.74 -18.07
N GLN A 32 2.16 -9.13 -18.38
CA GLN A 32 3.49 -9.63 -18.04
C GLN A 32 3.71 -9.81 -16.52
N MET A 33 3.16 -8.93 -15.67
CA MET A 33 3.24 -9.06 -14.21
C MET A 33 2.56 -10.36 -13.76
N TRP A 34 1.32 -10.59 -14.18
CA TRP A 34 0.60 -11.81 -13.80
C TRP A 34 1.23 -13.08 -14.39
N ALA A 35 1.80 -13.00 -15.60
CA ALA A 35 2.60 -14.08 -16.17
C ALA A 35 3.87 -14.36 -15.34
N ALA A 36 4.55 -13.32 -14.84
CA ALA A 36 5.73 -13.44 -13.99
C ALA A 36 5.42 -14.04 -12.61
N VAL A 37 4.26 -13.68 -12.01
CA VAL A 37 3.77 -14.26 -10.75
C VAL A 37 3.51 -15.76 -10.89
N VAL A 38 2.86 -16.18 -11.97
CA VAL A 38 2.55 -17.60 -12.22
C VAL A 38 3.81 -18.39 -12.52
N GLY A 39 4.77 -17.77 -13.20
CA GLY A 39 6.03 -18.40 -13.60
C GLY A 39 5.87 -19.42 -14.74
N PRO A 40 7.00 -19.87 -15.35
CA PRO A 40 6.97 -20.86 -16.42
C PRO A 40 6.39 -22.20 -15.92
N GLY A 41 5.33 -22.70 -16.57
CA GLY A 41 4.69 -23.97 -16.22
C GLY A 41 3.75 -23.93 -15.01
N GLY A 42 3.57 -22.77 -14.37
CA GLY A 42 2.59 -22.59 -13.30
C GLY A 42 1.16 -22.57 -13.83
N LYS A 43 0.20 -22.95 -12.97
CA LYS A 43 -1.23 -22.82 -13.28
C LYS A 43 -1.58 -21.33 -13.31
N ALA A 44 -2.19 -20.88 -14.41
CA ALA A 44 -2.69 -19.51 -14.51
C ALA A 44 -3.60 -19.17 -13.33
N MET A 45 -3.32 -18.06 -12.64
CA MET A 45 -4.19 -17.56 -11.58
C MET A 45 -5.53 -17.14 -12.19
N GLY A 46 -6.61 -17.52 -11.51
CA GLY A 46 -7.93 -17.01 -11.82
C GLY A 46 -8.02 -15.51 -11.55
N ASP A 47 -8.91 -14.81 -12.24
CA ASP A 47 -9.05 -13.37 -12.05
C ASP A 47 -9.51 -12.99 -10.64
N ASP A 48 -10.24 -13.86 -9.96
CA ASP A 48 -10.65 -13.64 -8.58
C ASP A 48 -9.47 -13.74 -7.60
N GLU A 49 -8.55 -14.67 -7.83
CA GLU A 49 -7.32 -14.78 -7.04
C GLU A 49 -6.41 -13.55 -7.25
N LYS A 50 -6.26 -13.11 -8.51
CA LYS A 50 -5.50 -11.88 -8.82
C LYS A 50 -6.10 -10.67 -8.13
N LYS A 51 -7.43 -10.51 -8.20
CA LYS A 51 -8.14 -9.41 -7.52
C LYS A 51 -7.96 -9.49 -6.00
N ALA A 52 -8.10 -10.66 -5.39
CA ALA A 52 -7.95 -10.82 -3.94
C ALA A 52 -6.56 -10.38 -3.47
N ARG A 53 -5.49 -10.88 -4.11
CA ARG A 53 -4.11 -10.49 -3.78
C ARG A 53 -3.85 -9.01 -4.03
N TRP A 54 -4.31 -8.50 -5.18
CA TRP A 54 -4.19 -7.08 -5.52
C TRP A 54 -4.87 -6.19 -4.48
N ARG A 55 -6.05 -6.59 -4.00
CA ARG A 55 -6.79 -5.85 -2.98
C ARG A 55 -6.04 -5.84 -1.65
N PHE A 56 -5.59 -7.00 -1.19
CA PHE A 56 -4.84 -7.15 0.05
C PHE A 56 -3.60 -6.24 0.09
N TYR A 57 -2.72 -6.34 -0.92
CA TYR A 57 -1.46 -5.59 -0.91
C TYR A 57 -1.66 -4.08 -1.04
N ASN A 58 -2.65 -3.62 -1.80
CA ASN A 58 -2.96 -2.19 -1.88
C ASN A 58 -3.49 -1.66 -0.55
N LEU A 59 -4.30 -2.42 0.19
CA LEU A 59 -4.79 -1.93 1.49
C LEU A 59 -3.62 -1.79 2.46
N VAL A 60 -2.79 -2.83 2.58
CA VAL A 60 -1.63 -2.80 3.48
C VAL A 60 -0.75 -1.59 3.16
N ALA A 61 -0.49 -1.33 1.88
CA ALA A 61 0.28 -0.18 1.44
C ALA A 61 -0.39 1.18 1.71
N MET A 62 -1.69 1.30 1.44
CA MET A 62 -2.47 2.52 1.73
C MET A 62 -2.56 2.81 3.22
N THR A 63 -2.78 1.78 4.03
CA THR A 63 -2.80 1.90 5.49
C THR A 63 -1.44 2.32 6.02
N TRP A 64 -0.35 1.75 5.51
CA TRP A 64 1.00 2.21 5.87
C TRP A 64 1.18 3.69 5.57
N TRP A 65 0.85 4.13 4.35
CA TRP A 65 1.00 5.54 3.95
C TRP A 65 0.21 6.48 4.85
N ALA A 66 -1.04 6.10 5.15
CA ALA A 66 -1.93 6.84 6.02
C ALA A 66 -1.36 6.96 7.44
N VAL A 67 -0.87 5.85 8.00
CA VAL A 67 -0.26 5.79 9.33
C VAL A 67 1.03 6.59 9.38
N ASP A 68 1.93 6.38 8.43
CA ASP A 68 3.21 7.10 8.38
C ASP A 68 2.98 8.61 8.24
N GLY A 69 2.04 9.04 7.38
CA GLY A 69 1.63 10.44 7.28
C GLY A 69 0.99 10.98 8.57
N ALA A 70 0.15 10.17 9.24
CA ALA A 70 -0.46 10.54 10.51
C ALA A 70 0.57 10.67 11.65
N LYS A 71 1.62 9.84 11.69
CA LYS A 71 2.68 9.90 12.70
C LYS A 71 3.31 11.28 12.81
N PHE A 72 3.46 12.00 11.70
CA PHE A 72 4.01 13.35 11.69
C PHE A 72 2.99 14.45 12.00
N ALA A 73 1.70 14.12 12.00
CA ALA A 73 0.59 15.06 12.14
C ALA A 73 -0.11 15.01 13.51
N MET A 74 0.21 14.03 14.38
CA MET A 74 -0.50 13.85 15.65
C MET A 74 0.40 13.38 16.81
N PRO A 75 0.03 13.68 18.08
CA PRO A 75 0.75 13.25 19.27
C PRO A 75 0.82 11.72 19.44
N ASP A 76 1.92 11.22 20.01
CA ASP A 76 2.22 9.78 20.14
C ASP A 76 1.10 8.95 20.78
N GLU A 77 0.52 9.43 21.89
CA GLU A 77 -0.58 8.73 22.59
C GLU A 77 -1.84 8.56 21.71
N GLN A 78 -2.06 9.47 20.75
CA GLN A 78 -3.18 9.40 19.82
C GLN A 78 -2.85 8.49 18.63
N PHE A 79 -1.58 8.46 18.23
CA PHE A 79 -1.08 7.56 17.21
C PHE A 79 -1.19 6.08 17.63
N GLU A 80 -0.92 5.77 18.91
CA GLU A 80 -1.07 4.40 19.42
C GLU A 80 -2.54 3.92 19.40
N ALA A 81 -3.49 4.77 19.77
CA ALA A 81 -4.91 4.44 19.73
C ALA A 81 -5.41 4.15 18.29
N VAL A 82 -4.94 4.93 17.31
CA VAL A 82 -5.24 4.68 15.89
C VAL A 82 -4.63 3.35 15.43
N THR A 83 -3.38 3.08 15.83
CA THR A 83 -2.68 1.85 15.46
C THR A 83 -3.43 0.60 15.95
N ALA A 84 -3.96 0.61 17.18
CA ALA A 84 -4.71 -0.53 17.72
C ALA A 84 -6.00 -0.84 16.94
N VAL A 85 -6.74 0.17 16.49
CA VAL A 85 -7.94 -0.02 15.65
C VAL A 85 -7.54 -0.57 14.28
N LEU A 86 -6.47 -0.03 13.70
CA LEU A 86 -5.98 -0.50 12.40
C LEU A 86 -5.56 -1.96 12.45
N GLU A 87 -4.86 -2.38 13.51
CA GLU A 87 -4.45 -3.76 13.67
C GLU A 87 -5.65 -4.72 13.76
N ARG A 88 -6.66 -4.34 14.54
CA ARG A 88 -7.91 -5.14 14.69
C ARG A 88 -8.61 -5.34 13.35
N GLU A 89 -8.84 -4.26 12.61
CA GLU A 89 -9.58 -4.32 11.35
C GLU A 89 -8.77 -5.01 10.23
N LEU A 90 -7.46 -4.79 10.17
CA LEU A 90 -6.58 -5.50 9.24
C LEU A 90 -6.61 -7.01 9.51
N LEU A 91 -6.51 -7.43 10.77
CA LEU A 91 -6.62 -8.84 11.16
C LEU A 91 -7.99 -9.44 10.87
N ALA A 92 -9.07 -8.67 11.05
CA ALA A 92 -10.42 -9.10 10.72
C ALA A 92 -10.61 -9.32 9.22
N TRP A 93 -9.88 -8.56 8.39
CA TRP A 93 -9.93 -8.72 6.94
C TRP A 93 -9.01 -9.83 6.42
N ASP A 94 -7.77 -9.88 6.91
CA ASP A 94 -6.79 -10.91 6.58
C ASP A 94 -5.80 -11.10 7.76
N PRO A 95 -5.71 -12.31 8.35
CA PRO A 95 -4.79 -12.58 9.46
C PRO A 95 -3.32 -12.31 9.15
N THR A 96 -2.92 -12.27 7.88
CA THR A 96 -1.53 -12.06 7.44
C THR A 96 -1.21 -10.58 7.18
N ALA A 97 -2.19 -9.68 7.30
CA ALA A 97 -2.03 -8.26 6.98
C ALA A 97 -0.97 -7.56 7.83
N LEU A 98 -0.87 -7.89 9.13
CA LEU A 98 0.09 -7.26 10.02
C LEU A 98 1.54 -7.65 9.69
N GLU A 99 1.76 -8.89 9.29
CA GLU A 99 3.08 -9.35 8.84
C GLU A 99 3.48 -8.61 7.55
N ALA A 100 2.56 -8.50 6.60
CA ALA A 100 2.80 -7.75 5.37
C ALA A 100 3.08 -6.26 5.65
N LEU A 101 2.36 -5.64 6.60
CA LEU A 101 2.56 -4.25 7.00
C LEU A 101 3.93 -4.03 7.64
N ALA A 102 4.32 -4.91 8.57
CA ALA A 102 5.62 -4.86 9.21
C ALA A 102 6.76 -5.06 8.20
N GLU A 103 6.56 -5.91 7.19
CA GLU A 103 7.51 -6.07 6.11
C GLU A 103 7.59 -4.83 5.21
N LEU A 104 6.46 -4.21 4.85
CA LEU A 104 6.47 -2.97 4.09
C LEU A 104 7.22 -1.86 4.85
N TYR A 105 6.98 -1.76 6.16
CA TYR A 105 7.69 -0.81 7.02
C TYR A 105 9.20 -1.06 6.98
N LYS A 106 9.64 -2.31 7.20
CA LYS A 106 11.05 -2.71 7.08
C LYS A 106 11.61 -2.50 5.68
N PHE A 107 10.82 -2.72 4.64
CA PHE A 107 11.20 -2.50 3.25
C PHE A 107 11.51 -1.02 3.04
N ILE A 108 10.62 -0.11 3.44
CA ILE A 108 10.80 1.33 3.24
C ILE A 108 12.00 1.86 4.04
N HIS A 109 12.10 1.49 5.32
CA HIS A 109 13.23 1.90 6.18
C HIS A 109 14.54 1.19 5.78
N GLY A 110 14.49 0.00 5.20
CA GLY A 110 15.69 -0.69 4.70
C GLY A 110 16.47 0.09 3.63
N TYR A 111 15.84 1.09 2.99
CA TYR A 111 16.48 2.00 2.03
C TYR A 111 16.94 3.33 2.67
N ASP A 112 17.15 3.38 4.00
CA ASP A 112 17.50 4.55 4.82
C ASP A 112 18.63 5.46 4.27
N ALA A 113 19.46 5.01 3.34
CA ALA A 113 20.46 5.87 2.70
C ALA A 113 19.93 6.81 1.59
N ALA A 114 18.69 6.64 1.13
CA ALA A 114 18.09 7.41 0.04
C ALA A 114 17.15 8.51 0.54
N ILE A 115 16.32 8.23 1.56
CA ILE A 115 15.34 9.18 2.10
C ILE A 115 16.04 10.42 2.71
N GLU A 116 17.13 10.22 3.46
CA GLU A 116 17.89 11.35 4.05
C GLU A 116 18.62 12.23 3.01
N LYS A 117 18.83 11.73 1.78
CA LYS A 117 19.50 12.47 0.70
C LYS A 117 18.55 13.25 -0.19
N LEU A 118 17.25 12.97 -0.09
CA LEU A 118 16.23 13.65 -0.85
C LEU A 118 15.86 14.92 -0.07
N THR A 119 16.54 16.01 -0.41
CA THR A 119 16.34 17.32 0.22
C THR A 119 15.10 18.05 -0.31
N GLU A 120 14.48 17.54 -1.39
CA GLU A 120 13.27 18.13 -1.99
C GLU A 120 12.03 17.27 -1.69
N PRO A 121 10.95 17.85 -1.13
CA PRO A 121 9.72 17.13 -0.78
C PRO A 121 9.03 16.40 -1.95
N ASP A 122 9.10 16.95 -3.17
CA ASP A 122 8.48 16.33 -4.34
C ASP A 122 9.26 15.10 -4.83
N ASP A 123 10.59 15.14 -4.77
CA ASP A 123 11.45 14.00 -5.08
C ASP A 123 11.32 12.90 -4.02
N ASN A 124 11.18 13.28 -2.74
CA ASN A 124 10.81 12.38 -1.65
C ASN A 124 9.51 11.63 -1.94
N LEU A 125 8.49 12.39 -2.34
CA LEU A 125 7.18 11.83 -2.60
C LEU A 125 7.21 10.87 -3.81
N GLY A 126 7.87 11.26 -4.90
CA GLY A 126 8.06 10.44 -6.08
C GLY A 126 8.79 9.13 -5.76
N PHE A 127 9.88 9.22 -4.99
CA PHE A 127 10.67 8.08 -4.55
C PHE A 127 9.85 7.12 -3.65
N LEU A 128 9.13 7.67 -2.67
CA LEU A 128 8.29 6.90 -1.77
C LEU A 128 7.16 6.15 -2.49
N LYS A 129 6.50 6.80 -3.46
CA LYS A 129 5.53 6.14 -4.36
C LYS A 129 6.18 4.96 -5.07
N GLN A 130 7.35 5.16 -5.65
CA GLN A 130 8.08 4.11 -6.36
C GLN A 130 8.49 2.95 -5.44
N LEU A 131 8.92 3.23 -4.20
CA LEU A 131 9.23 2.21 -3.20
C LEU A 131 8.01 1.36 -2.85
N ILE A 132 6.88 1.98 -2.56
CA ILE A 132 5.63 1.26 -2.23
C ILE A 132 5.19 0.38 -3.38
N GLY A 133 5.17 0.92 -4.60
CA GLY A 133 4.84 0.13 -5.77
C GLY A 133 5.83 -1.01 -6.02
N THR A 134 7.12 -0.78 -5.75
CA THR A 134 8.16 -1.81 -5.84
C THR A 134 7.90 -2.93 -4.84
N TRP A 135 7.56 -2.60 -3.60
CA TRP A 135 7.20 -3.58 -2.59
C TRP A 135 5.98 -4.41 -3.00
N VAL A 136 4.92 -3.78 -3.50
CA VAL A 136 3.72 -4.48 -3.97
C VAL A 136 4.07 -5.47 -5.08
N VAL A 137 4.86 -5.04 -6.08
CA VAL A 137 5.30 -5.92 -7.17
C VAL A 137 6.17 -7.05 -6.65
N TRP A 138 7.12 -6.76 -5.76
CA TRP A 138 7.97 -7.78 -5.17
C TRP A 138 7.14 -8.81 -4.40
N LYS A 139 6.21 -8.38 -3.56
CA LYS A 139 5.35 -9.29 -2.82
C LYS A 139 4.43 -10.14 -3.69
N LEU A 140 3.93 -9.58 -4.79
CA LEU A 140 3.12 -10.32 -5.74
C LEU A 140 3.95 -11.39 -6.47
N THR A 141 5.21 -11.09 -6.82
CA THR A 141 6.04 -11.92 -7.71
C THR A 141 7.10 -12.76 -6.99
N ASN A 142 7.35 -12.49 -5.72
CA ASN A 142 8.48 -12.96 -4.93
C ASN A 142 9.86 -12.68 -5.59
N LYS A 143 9.96 -11.62 -6.41
CA LYS A 143 11.19 -11.20 -7.11
C LYS A 143 11.38 -9.69 -7.13
N ALA A 144 12.63 -9.23 -7.29
CA ALA A 144 12.93 -7.82 -7.47
C ALA A 144 12.44 -7.30 -8.85
N PRO A 145 12.07 -6.01 -8.97
CA PRO A 145 11.52 -5.48 -10.21
C PRO A 145 12.49 -5.54 -11.39
N LEU A 146 12.03 -6.05 -12.53
CA LEU A 146 12.61 -5.84 -13.85
C LEU A 146 12.26 -4.44 -14.40
N LYS A 147 12.92 -4.01 -15.48
CA LYS A 147 12.70 -2.70 -16.11
C LYS A 147 11.22 -2.43 -16.46
N ASP A 148 10.51 -3.43 -16.95
CA ASP A 148 9.09 -3.31 -17.30
C ASP A 148 8.17 -3.28 -16.07
N GLU A 149 8.61 -3.87 -14.97
CA GLU A 149 7.92 -3.90 -13.68
C GLU A 149 8.10 -2.58 -12.92
N ALA A 150 9.20 -1.85 -13.18
CA ALA A 150 9.43 -0.52 -12.61
C ALA A 150 8.36 0.51 -13.01
N THR A 151 7.84 0.46 -14.24
CA THR A 151 6.70 1.32 -14.66
C THR A 151 5.42 0.94 -13.90
N VAL A 152 5.18 -0.36 -13.68
CA VAL A 152 4.01 -0.84 -12.94
C VAL A 152 4.09 -0.42 -11.47
N ALA A 153 5.27 -0.52 -10.87
CA ALA A 153 5.54 -0.01 -9.52
C ALA A 153 5.21 1.49 -9.42
N ALA A 154 5.66 2.32 -10.35
CA ALA A 154 5.35 3.75 -10.32
C ALA A 154 3.84 4.05 -10.38
N VAL A 155 3.08 3.33 -11.22
CA VAL A 155 1.61 3.46 -11.29
C VAL A 155 0.96 3.01 -9.98
N LEU A 156 1.38 1.87 -9.43
CA LEU A 156 0.89 1.34 -8.16
C LEU A 156 1.10 2.32 -7.00
N GLY A 157 2.30 2.87 -6.87
CA GLY A 157 2.63 3.87 -5.88
C GLY A 157 1.77 5.12 -5.97
N ASN A 158 1.54 5.61 -7.19
CA ASN A 158 0.67 6.78 -7.43
C ASN A 158 -0.76 6.54 -6.98
N VAL A 159 -1.29 5.33 -7.20
CA VAL A 159 -2.66 5.01 -6.80
C VAL A 159 -2.75 4.93 -5.28
N VAL A 160 -1.84 4.19 -4.63
CA VAL A 160 -1.78 4.11 -3.16
C VAL A 160 -1.76 5.51 -2.53
N HIS A 161 -0.87 6.38 -3.04
CA HIS A 161 -0.76 7.74 -2.57
C HIS A 161 -2.03 8.57 -2.83
N GLY A 162 -2.56 8.57 -4.06
CA GLY A 162 -3.74 9.38 -4.40
C GLY A 162 -4.97 9.00 -3.58
N CYS A 163 -5.14 7.71 -3.30
CA CYS A 163 -6.23 7.22 -2.47
C CYS A 163 -6.04 7.57 -0.99
N ALA A 164 -4.80 7.48 -0.47
CA ALA A 164 -4.52 7.89 0.90
C ALA A 164 -4.68 9.42 1.07
N VAL A 165 -4.08 10.23 0.19
CA VAL A 165 -4.20 11.69 0.23
C VAL A 165 -5.63 12.13 0.07
N GLY A 166 -6.38 11.62 -0.91
CA GLY A 166 -7.77 12.00 -1.14
C GLY A 166 -8.68 11.79 0.08
N TYR A 167 -8.35 10.83 0.94
CA TYR A 167 -9.05 10.59 2.19
C TYR A 167 -8.64 11.58 3.30
N TRP A 168 -7.33 11.85 3.43
CA TRP A 168 -6.82 12.75 4.47
C TRP A 168 -6.98 14.23 4.12
N SER A 169 -7.20 14.55 2.83
CA SER A 169 -7.39 15.89 2.32
C SER A 169 -8.84 16.36 2.33
N GLU A 170 -9.76 15.72 3.06
CA GLU A 170 -11.11 16.27 3.24
C GLU A 170 -10.98 17.71 3.79
N PRO A 171 -11.46 18.73 3.06
CA PRO A 171 -11.54 20.09 3.58
C PRO A 171 -12.61 20.15 4.66
N GLU A 172 -12.35 20.91 5.71
CA GLU A 172 -13.39 21.40 6.63
C GLU A 172 -14.54 22.08 5.89
#